data_AF-A0A924BT71-F1
#
_entry.id   AF-A0A924BT71-F1
#
_cell.length_a   1.000
_cell.length_b   1.000
_cell.length_c   1.000
_cell.angle_alpha   90.00
_cell.angle_beta   90.00
_cell.angle_gamma   90.00
#
_symmetry.space_group_name_H-M   'P 1'
#
loop_
_entity.id
_entity.type
_entity.pdbx_description
1 polymer ?
#
loop_
_entity_poly.entity_id
_entity_poly.type
_entity_poly.pdbx_seq_one_letter_code
_entity_poly.pdbx_strand_id
1 'polypeptide(L)'
;MRRAPRVAHRIAPRRNRRDDQLADVRHRRVRGVAARVAAVIRIDALWLGVEPVDMRAGADRLLARVVQVFGCAQAHHGYLFANARATRIKLLVHDGFGVWCAARRLNEGRFIWPREALAGATPMALTQQQFDALVLGLPWQRLEQMRVISRM
;
A
#
# COMPACT_ATOMS: atom_id res chain seq x y z
N MET A 1 -68.45 -30.84 -29.94
CA MET A 1 -68.53 -31.02 -28.47
C MET A 1 -67.19 -30.60 -27.86
N ARG A 2 -67.17 -29.57 -27.00
CA ARG A 2 -65.97 -28.92 -26.43
C ARG A 2 -65.31 -29.79 -25.35
N ARG A 3 -63.98 -29.82 -25.28
CA ARG A 3 -63.21 -30.15 -24.06
C ARG A 3 -62.07 -29.15 -23.89
N ALA A 4 -62.07 -28.46 -22.76
CA ALA A 4 -61.11 -27.43 -22.36
C ALA A 4 -59.80 -28.04 -21.82
N PRO A 5 -58.66 -27.31 -21.85
CA PRO A 5 -57.42 -27.75 -21.22
C PRO A 5 -57.36 -27.39 -19.72
N ARG A 6 -56.73 -28.27 -18.94
CA ARG A 6 -56.49 -28.12 -17.49
C ARG A 6 -55.46 -27.02 -17.20
N VAL A 7 -55.79 -26.09 -16.30
CA VAL A 7 -54.87 -25.10 -15.74
C VAL A 7 -54.15 -25.70 -14.52
N ALA A 8 -52.81 -25.68 -14.54
CA ALA A 8 -51.98 -26.01 -13.39
C ALA A 8 -51.66 -24.73 -12.61
N HIS A 9 -52.06 -24.66 -11.34
CA HIS A 9 -51.71 -23.55 -10.44
C HIS A 9 -50.27 -23.71 -9.94
N ARG A 10 -49.39 -22.79 -10.35
CA ARG A 10 -48.04 -22.61 -9.77
C ARG A 10 -48.13 -21.61 -8.62
N ILE A 11 -47.91 -22.07 -7.39
CA ILE A 11 -47.79 -21.20 -6.20
C ILE A 11 -46.39 -20.60 -6.19
N ALA A 12 -46.28 -19.27 -6.19
CA ALA A 12 -45.02 -18.56 -5.96
C ALA A 12 -44.80 -18.31 -4.45
N PRO A 13 -43.59 -18.48 -3.90
CA PRO A 13 -43.35 -18.19 -2.50
C PRO A 13 -43.33 -16.68 -2.25
N ARG A 14 -44.09 -16.23 -1.24
CA ARG A 14 -44.07 -14.84 -0.77
C ARG A 14 -42.73 -14.52 -0.11
N ARG A 15 -41.94 -13.62 -0.72
CA ARG A 15 -40.75 -13.01 -0.11
C ARG A 15 -41.19 -12.00 0.96
N ASN A 16 -40.75 -12.19 2.20
CA ASN A 16 -41.05 -11.31 3.32
C ASN A 16 -40.09 -10.11 3.33
N ARG A 17 -40.62 -8.90 3.04
CA ARG A 17 -39.86 -7.65 2.84
C ARG A 17 -39.23 -7.06 4.11
N ARG A 18 -39.46 -7.64 5.28
CA ARG A 18 -39.00 -7.10 6.57
C ARG A 18 -37.60 -7.59 6.98
N ASP A 19 -37.14 -8.72 6.46
CA ASP A 19 -35.82 -9.27 6.80
C ASP A 19 -34.66 -8.57 6.06
N ASP A 20 -34.92 -8.04 4.86
CA ASP A 20 -33.92 -7.35 4.05
C ASP A 20 -33.49 -5.99 4.64
N GLN A 21 -34.37 -5.31 5.39
CA GLN A 21 -34.07 -4.00 5.99
C GLN A 21 -33.19 -4.08 7.25
N LEU A 22 -33.26 -5.18 8.01
CA LEU A 22 -32.47 -5.36 9.23
C LEU A 22 -31.01 -5.76 8.94
N ALA A 23 -30.76 -6.44 7.81
CA ALA A 23 -29.42 -6.78 7.35
C ALA A 23 -28.63 -5.55 6.86
N ASP A 24 -29.32 -4.60 6.20
CA ASP A 24 -28.67 -3.43 5.59
C ASP A 24 -28.19 -2.40 6.63
N VAL A 25 -28.94 -2.22 7.72
CA VAL A 25 -28.57 -1.29 8.82
C VAL A 25 -27.35 -1.77 9.60
N ARG A 26 -27.16 -3.09 9.75
CA ARG A 26 -25.99 -3.68 10.42
C ARG A 26 -24.73 -3.60 9.55
N HIS A 27 -24.87 -3.78 8.24
CA HIS A 27 -23.74 -3.71 7.30
C HIS A 27 -23.14 -2.30 7.15
N ARG A 28 -23.96 -1.25 7.27
CA ARG A 28 -23.50 0.15 7.18
C ARG A 28 -22.61 0.57 8.36
N ARG A 29 -22.87 0.10 9.58
CA ARG A 29 -22.07 0.48 10.77
C ARG A 29 -20.69 -0.17 10.79
N VAL A 30 -20.57 -1.42 10.36
CA VAL A 30 -19.29 -2.15 10.34
C VAL A 30 -18.34 -1.58 9.29
N ARG A 31 -18.85 -1.14 8.12
CA ARG A 31 -18.03 -0.48 7.09
C ARG A 31 -17.41 0.84 7.58
N GLY A 32 -18.15 1.61 8.38
CA GLY A 32 -17.64 2.86 8.98
C GLY A 32 -16.57 2.65 10.04
N VAL A 33 -16.65 1.58 10.84
CA VAL A 33 -15.62 1.21 11.81
C VAL A 33 -14.40 0.61 11.11
N ALA A 34 -14.61 -0.26 10.11
CA ALA A 34 -13.52 -0.81 9.30
C ALA A 34 -12.73 0.28 8.56
N ALA A 35 -13.39 1.31 8.01
CA ALA A 35 -12.71 2.45 7.39
C ALA A 35 -11.96 3.34 8.41
N ARG A 36 -12.43 3.41 9.66
CA ARG A 36 -11.76 4.15 10.76
C ARG A 36 -10.63 3.35 11.42
N VAL A 37 -10.70 2.01 11.37
CA VAL A 37 -9.60 1.10 11.73
C VAL A 37 -8.60 0.95 10.57
N ALA A 38 -9.01 1.19 9.32
CA ALA A 38 -8.15 1.07 8.14
C ALA A 38 -7.00 2.07 8.05
N ALA A 39 -6.94 3.08 8.93
CA ALA A 39 -5.81 4.00 9.00
C ALA A 39 -5.02 3.85 10.31
N VAL A 40 -4.75 2.61 10.77
CA VAL A 40 -3.83 2.39 11.91
C VAL A 40 -2.42 2.89 11.57
N ILE A 41 -1.98 2.74 10.31
CA ILE A 41 -0.65 3.20 9.86
C ILE A 41 -0.86 4.28 8.80
N ARG A 42 -0.88 5.54 9.23
CA ARG A 42 -0.90 6.69 8.33
C ARG A 42 0.51 6.99 7.82
N ILE A 43 0.63 7.18 6.50
CA ILE A 43 1.87 7.62 5.84
C ILE A 43 1.55 8.87 5.02
N ASP A 44 2.06 10.02 5.46
CA ASP A 44 1.87 11.32 4.84
C ASP A 44 3.01 11.68 3.87
N ALA A 45 4.20 11.12 4.08
CA ALA A 45 5.35 11.29 3.19
C ALA A 45 6.20 10.03 3.10
N LEU A 46 6.78 9.80 1.92
CA LEU A 46 7.63 8.65 1.62
C LEU A 46 9.02 9.11 1.19
N TRP A 47 10.03 8.47 1.77
CA TRP A 47 11.43 8.79 1.56
C TRP A 47 12.21 7.52 1.21
N LEU A 48 13.18 7.65 0.31
CA LEU A 48 14.04 6.57 -0.16
C LEU A 48 15.48 6.85 0.28
N GLY A 49 16.05 5.94 1.07
CA GLY A 49 17.46 5.93 1.44
C GLY A 49 18.28 5.19 0.38
N VAL A 50 19.17 5.89 -0.32
CA VAL A 50 19.86 5.33 -1.49
C VAL A 50 20.90 4.27 -1.10
N GLU A 51 21.63 4.50 0.00
CA GLU A 51 22.65 3.58 0.47
C GLU A 51 22.06 2.25 0.97
N PRO A 52 22.72 1.12 0.65
CA PRO A 52 22.21 -0.19 1.00
C PRO A 52 22.27 -0.45 2.51
N VAL A 53 21.29 -1.20 3.02
CA VAL A 53 21.20 -1.61 4.42
C VAL A 53 21.30 -3.13 4.55
N ASP A 54 21.94 -3.60 5.62
CA ASP A 54 21.87 -5.00 6.02
C ASP A 54 20.43 -5.35 6.44
N MET A 55 19.81 -6.29 5.73
CA MET A 55 18.42 -6.69 5.98
C MET A 55 18.24 -7.45 7.29
N ARG A 56 19.32 -7.78 8.02
CA ARG A 56 19.26 -8.26 9.40
C ARG A 56 18.96 -7.15 10.40
N ALA A 57 19.10 -5.88 10.03
CA ALA A 57 18.76 -4.72 10.87
C ALA A 57 17.27 -4.73 11.25
N GLY A 58 16.97 -4.76 12.55
CA GLY A 58 15.62 -4.58 13.09
C GLY A 58 15.14 -3.12 13.04
N ALA A 59 13.97 -2.85 13.61
CA ALA A 59 13.34 -1.52 13.60
C ALA A 59 14.25 -0.45 14.22
N ASP A 60 14.84 -0.70 15.40
CA ASP A 60 15.68 0.29 16.10
C ASP A 60 16.94 0.66 15.31
N ARG A 61 17.55 -0.33 14.67
CA ARG A 61 18.76 -0.13 13.87
C ARG A 61 18.44 0.63 12.57
N LEU A 62 17.25 0.40 12.01
CA LEU A 62 16.73 1.19 10.89
C LEU A 62 16.37 2.61 11.32
N LEU A 63 15.80 2.79 12.51
CA LEU A 63 15.48 4.12 13.04
C LEU A 63 16.76 4.94 13.26
N ALA A 64 17.80 4.34 13.84
CA ALA A 64 19.12 4.97 13.93
C ALA A 64 19.66 5.36 12.55
N ARG A 65 19.48 4.50 11.54
CA ARG A 65 19.85 4.81 10.16
C ARG A 65 19.02 5.95 9.58
N VAL A 66 17.72 6.03 9.89
CA VAL A 66 16.88 7.15 9.49
C VAL A 66 17.42 8.46 10.06
N VAL A 67 17.74 8.50 11.36
CA VAL A 67 18.33 9.70 11.98
C VAL A 67 19.66 10.07 11.34
N GLN A 68 20.53 9.08 11.05
CA GLN A 68 21.81 9.33 10.40
C GLN A 68 21.66 9.92 8.98
N VAL A 69 20.69 9.43 8.21
CA VAL A 69 20.56 9.75 6.78
C VAL A 69 19.65 10.96 6.53
N PHE A 70 18.58 11.09 7.32
CA PHE A 70 17.53 12.10 7.14
C PHE A 70 17.52 13.16 8.24
N GLY A 71 18.42 13.06 9.24
CA GLY A 71 18.51 13.95 10.39
C GLY A 71 17.48 13.67 11.49
N CYS A 72 16.27 13.22 11.13
CA CYS A 72 15.23 12.85 12.09
C CYS A 72 14.20 11.90 11.47
N ALA A 73 13.48 11.18 12.33
CA ALA A 73 12.27 10.46 11.96
C ALA A 73 11.04 11.33 12.29
N GLN A 74 10.25 11.66 11.26
CA GLN A 74 9.04 12.47 11.40
C GLN A 74 7.82 11.57 11.60
N ALA A 75 6.83 12.04 12.36
CA ALA A 75 5.58 11.31 12.53
C ALA A 75 4.87 11.15 11.20
N HIS A 76 4.30 9.97 10.97
CA HIS A 76 3.60 9.54 9.76
C HIS A 76 4.47 9.55 8.50
N HIS A 77 5.80 9.45 8.63
CA HIS A 77 6.69 9.32 7.47
C HIS A 77 7.17 7.88 7.31
N GLY A 78 7.24 7.44 6.06
CA GLY A 78 7.81 6.15 5.66
C GLY A 78 9.19 6.31 5.05
N TYR A 79 10.13 5.48 5.49
CA TYR A 79 11.53 5.47 5.05
C TYR A 79 11.88 4.11 4.46
N LEU A 80 12.17 4.09 3.17
CA LEU A 80 12.41 2.89 2.39
C LEU A 80 13.90 2.67 2.17
N PHE A 81 14.35 1.45 2.43
CA PHE A 81 15.73 1.01 2.25
C PHE A 81 15.76 -0.29 1.46
N ALA A 82 16.82 -0.50 0.67
CA ALA A 82 17.09 -1.75 -0.02
C ALA A 82 18.38 -2.40 0.47
N ASN A 83 18.54 -3.70 0.23
CA ASN A 83 19.85 -4.33 0.35
C ASN A 83 20.73 -4.00 -0.86
N ALA A 84 22.04 -4.25 -0.76
CA ALA A 84 23.00 -4.00 -1.85
C ALA A 84 22.60 -4.67 -3.18
N ARG A 85 21.89 -5.79 -3.11
CA ARG A 85 21.43 -6.56 -4.27
C ARG A 85 20.02 -6.16 -4.77
N ALA A 86 19.37 -5.19 -4.12
CA ALA A 86 17.99 -4.75 -4.37
C ALA A 86 16.99 -5.91 -4.55
N THR A 87 17.17 -7.00 -3.82
CA THR A 87 16.24 -8.14 -3.81
C THR A 87 15.24 -8.06 -2.66
N ARG A 88 15.52 -7.21 -1.68
CA ARG A 88 14.69 -7.00 -0.49
C ARG A 88 14.66 -5.52 -0.17
N ILE A 89 13.50 -5.07 0.27
CA ILE A 89 13.31 -3.74 0.83
C ILE A 89 12.75 -3.83 2.24
N LYS A 90 13.01 -2.79 3.03
CA LYS A 90 12.33 -2.52 4.30
C LYS A 90 11.76 -1.11 4.28
N LEU A 91 10.52 -0.99 4.73
CA LEU A 91 9.83 0.27 4.99
C LEU A 91 9.72 0.44 6.50
N LEU A 92 10.41 1.44 7.04
CA LEU A 92 10.22 1.89 8.42
C LEU A 92 9.19 3.02 8.42
N VAL A 93 8.15 2.93 9.25
CA VAL A 93 7.17 4.01 9.43
C VAL A 93 7.17 4.41 10.89
N HIS A 94 7.38 5.69 11.18
CA HIS A 94 7.09 6.24 12.50
C HIS A 94 5.66 6.75 12.48
N ASP A 95 4.77 6.23 13.32
CA ASP A 95 3.33 6.56 13.30
C ASP A 95 2.95 7.65 14.32
N GLY A 96 3.93 8.28 14.97
CA GLY A 96 3.76 9.28 16.02
C GLY A 96 3.76 8.70 17.44
N PHE A 97 3.55 7.39 17.61
CA PHE A 97 3.55 6.71 18.92
C PHE A 97 4.57 5.57 18.98
N GLY A 98 4.96 5.03 17.83
CA GLY A 98 5.91 3.96 17.69
C GLY A 98 6.39 3.80 16.25
N VAL A 99 7.07 2.68 16.01
CA VAL A 99 7.63 2.36 14.70
C VAL A 99 7.10 1.03 14.17
N TRP A 100 6.71 1.03 12.90
CA TRP A 100 6.41 -0.16 12.13
C TRP A 100 7.56 -0.45 11.19
N CYS A 101 7.86 -1.72 10.98
CA CYS A 101 8.87 -2.16 10.02
C CYS A 101 8.28 -3.27 9.14
N ALA A 102 8.00 -2.94 7.89
CA ALA A 102 7.53 -3.89 6.90
C ALA A 102 8.71 -4.33 6.02
N ALA A 103 8.85 -5.64 5.80
CA ALA A 103 9.83 -6.19 4.89
C ALA A 103 9.12 -6.75 3.65
N ARG A 104 9.71 -6.53 2.46
CA ARG A 104 9.17 -7.06 1.20
C ARG A 104 10.28 -7.64 0.33
N ARG A 105 9.95 -8.74 -0.34
CA ARG A 105 10.71 -9.33 -1.45
C ARG A 105 9.75 -9.54 -2.62
N LEU A 106 10.28 -9.51 -3.83
CA LEU A 106 9.57 -10.03 -5.00
C LEU A 106 9.72 -11.55 -5.06
N ASN A 107 8.74 -12.24 -5.63
CA ASN A 107 8.87 -13.67 -5.91
C ASN A 107 9.97 -13.93 -6.93
N GLU A 108 10.08 -13.04 -7.92
CA GLU A 108 11.11 -13.05 -8.96
C GLU A 108 11.61 -11.64 -9.24
N GLY A 109 12.85 -11.53 -9.73
CA GLY A 109 13.46 -10.26 -10.09
C GLY A 109 14.03 -9.46 -8.91
N ARG A 110 14.16 -8.15 -9.13
CA ARG A 110 14.79 -7.18 -8.21
C ARG A 110 14.04 -5.85 -8.27
N PHE A 111 14.11 -5.09 -7.20
CA PHE A 111 13.66 -3.71 -7.17
C PHE A 111 14.60 -2.85 -8.01
N ILE A 112 14.03 -1.93 -8.79
CA ILE A 112 14.79 -0.89 -9.48
C ILE A 112 15.20 0.14 -8.44
N TRP A 113 16.49 0.22 -8.16
CA TRP A 113 17.06 1.08 -7.12
C TRP A 113 18.11 2.01 -7.72
N PRO A 114 18.20 3.28 -7.30
CA PRO A 114 19.22 4.19 -7.76
C PRO A 114 20.57 3.73 -7.22
N ARG A 115 21.41 3.12 -8.06
CA ARG A 115 22.73 2.56 -7.67
C ARG A 115 23.91 3.37 -8.18
N GLU A 116 23.68 4.34 -9.06
CA GLU A 116 24.73 5.05 -9.77
C GLU A 116 25.43 6.12 -8.90
N ALA A 117 25.01 6.29 -7.64
CA ALA A 117 25.52 7.31 -6.71
C ALA A 117 25.88 6.74 -5.31
N LEU A 118 26.52 5.57 -5.24
CA LEU A 118 26.70 4.85 -3.97
C LEU A 118 27.56 5.56 -2.90
N ALA A 119 28.31 6.61 -3.23
CA ALA A 119 29.00 7.45 -2.26
C ALA A 119 28.38 8.84 -2.23
N GLY A 120 27.71 9.19 -1.14
CA GLY A 120 27.13 10.53 -0.93
C GLY A 120 25.80 10.78 -1.64
N ALA A 121 25.09 9.74 -2.11
CA ALA A 121 23.74 9.92 -2.65
C ALA A 121 22.80 10.54 -1.61
N THR A 122 22.18 11.63 -2.03
CA THR A 122 21.14 12.31 -1.26
C THR A 122 19.89 11.44 -1.17
N PRO A 123 19.22 11.39 -0.01
CA PRO A 123 17.93 10.72 0.10
C PRO A 123 16.88 11.39 -0.80
N MET A 124 15.92 10.62 -1.28
CA MET A 124 14.94 11.09 -2.26
C MET A 124 13.53 11.03 -1.70
N ALA A 125 12.72 12.05 -1.92
CA ALA A 125 11.27 11.96 -1.71
C ALA A 125 10.64 11.11 -2.81
N LEU A 126 9.63 10.31 -2.46
CA LEU A 126 8.82 9.54 -3.40
C LEU A 126 7.39 10.08 -3.41
N THR A 127 6.82 10.21 -4.61
CA THR A 127 5.35 10.31 -4.74
C THR A 127 4.71 8.95 -4.45
N GLN A 128 3.42 8.94 -4.10
CA GLN A 128 2.69 7.68 -3.87
C GLN A 128 2.76 6.77 -5.09
N GLN A 129 2.63 7.33 -6.30
CA GLN A 129 2.71 6.56 -7.55
C GLN A 129 4.09 5.93 -7.75
N GLN A 130 5.17 6.66 -7.42
CA GLN A 130 6.52 6.12 -7.48
C GLN A 130 6.71 4.98 -6.49
N PHE A 131 6.21 5.12 -5.26
CA PHE A 131 6.24 4.05 -4.28
C PHE A 131 5.45 2.82 -4.73
N ASP A 132 4.23 3.00 -5.23
CA ASP A 132 3.35 1.92 -5.69
C ASP A 132 4.01 1.11 -6.82
N ALA A 133 4.60 1.80 -7.80
CA ALA A 133 5.35 1.14 -8.87
C ALA A 133 6.61 0.44 -8.34
N LEU A 134 7.38 1.10 -7.47
CA LEU A 134 8.61 0.55 -6.89
C LEU A 134 8.32 -0.74 -6.13
N VAL A 135 7.31 -0.78 -5.26
CA VAL A 135 7.01 -1.98 -4.46
C VAL A 135 6.55 -3.16 -5.32
N LEU A 136 6.09 -2.91 -6.55
CA LEU A 136 5.79 -3.93 -7.55
C LEU A 136 7.03 -4.33 -8.39
N GLY A 137 8.16 -3.65 -8.23
CA GLY A 137 9.37 -3.87 -9.02
C GLY A 137 9.38 -3.17 -10.38
N LEU A 138 8.43 -2.25 -10.61
CA LEU A 138 8.29 -1.54 -11.88
C LEU A 138 9.19 -0.30 -11.95
N PRO A 139 9.54 0.18 -13.16
CA PRO A 139 10.26 1.44 -13.34
C PRO A 139 9.46 2.61 -12.75
N TRP A 140 10.05 3.32 -11.79
CA TRP A 140 9.35 4.36 -11.03
C TRP A 140 9.94 5.76 -11.23
N GLN A 141 11.23 5.87 -11.57
CA GLN A 141 11.94 7.16 -11.59
C GLN A 141 11.36 8.16 -12.58
N ARG A 142 10.80 7.68 -13.70
CA ARG A 142 10.32 8.52 -14.80
C ARG A 142 8.80 8.74 -14.82
N LEU A 143 8.09 8.29 -13.78
CA LEU A 143 6.62 8.30 -13.80
C LEU A 143 6.04 9.69 -13.95
N GLU A 144 6.58 10.69 -13.25
CA GLU A 144 6.10 12.07 -13.35
C GLU A 144 6.34 12.67 -14.75
N GLN A 145 7.48 12.37 -15.37
CA GLN A 145 7.80 12.84 -16.73
C GLN A 145 6.92 12.17 -17.80
N MET A 146 6.39 10.99 -17.52
CA MET A 146 5.48 10.26 -18.43
C MET A 146 4.03 10.75 -18.34
N ARG A 147 3.67 11.61 -17.38
CA ARG A 147 2.28 12.08 -17.21
C ARG A 147 1.84 13.11 -18.24
N VAL A 148 2.79 13.80 -18.90
CA VAL A 148 2.49 14.86 -19.86
C VAL A 148 2.99 14.43 -21.24
N ILE A 149 2.07 14.29 -22.19
CA ILE A 149 2.42 14.13 -23.61
C ILE A 149 2.35 15.51 -24.24
N SER A 150 3.51 16.13 -24.42
CA SER A 150 3.64 17.36 -25.22
C SER A 150 3.94 16.98 -26.67
N ARG A 151 3.28 17.62 -27.64
CA ARG A 151 3.69 17.55 -29.05
C ARG A 151 4.97 18.36 -29.21
N MET A 152 6.00 17.76 -29.83
CA MET A 152 7.20 18.47 -30.30
C MET A 152 6.86 19.38 -31.47
#